data_AF-A0A804I8U1-F1
#
_entry.id   AF-A0A804I8U1-F1
#
_cell.length_a   1.000
_cell.length_b   1.000
_cell.length_c   1.000
_cell.angle_alpha   90.00
_cell.angle_beta   90.00
_cell.angle_gamma   90.00
#
_symmetry.space_group_name_H-M   'P 1'
#
loop_
_entity.id
_entity.type
_entity.pdbx_description
1 polymer ?
#
loop_
_entity_poly.entity_id
_entity_poly.type
_entity_poly.pdbx_seq_one_letter_code
_entity_poly.pdbx_strand_id
1 'polypeptide(L)'
;MDIVKSFNGYGKVSEIADRHFRRTTRRRLALLAASAVVLVVIVVSVGVVAAIGHGDGSPSPTSIADSIKAMCNVTRYPDSCFSSISTARGANLTDDPEELFRISLAVAVDAIGKVSTVAGSFEIPAKDKRLEAALRDCDQLFDSAIDRLNDSLSLMQPLPGEPLLNASKIEDLTTWLSAAVTDQETCLDGFEGTTGNVRDKMEVAMVNSTQYTSNSLAILVGILGIMEKLDFPLHRKLLSVPSAVRYPAWISRAQRRALRQDTARREPNVTVAMDGSGQVKTIKEAIDLAPKKNAHPFTIYIKEGVYKENVVVDKSKWNVIVLGDGMYKTIVDGKLNFIEGTPTFSTATFTAAGNGFMAMDMGFRNFAGPEKHQAVALRSSSDRSIFFRCSFDGHQNTLYAHSLRQFYRECDVAGTVDFIFGDAAVVFQDCKIRPRQALPHQQTTITAQGKTDPNENTGISIQACTIESYDNVTVSAYLGRPWKDYSTTIIMQSEIGTVVSPTGWLPMEIGTEPPSTIRYAEYQNTGPGSTVAGRVKWPGYNPGINTEEASKYTVETFIGGGVWIPATGVQFQSSLGQ
;
A
#
# COMPACT_ATOMS: atom_id res chain seq x y z
N MET A 1 25.62 31.43 -31.47
CA MET A 1 24.27 31.36 -32.06
C MET A 1 23.96 29.89 -32.27
N ASP A 2 22.71 29.51 -32.03
CA ASP A 2 22.13 28.15 -32.01
C ASP A 2 22.14 27.42 -30.66
N ILE A 3 21.38 27.99 -29.72
CA ILE A 3 20.75 27.28 -28.60
C ILE A 3 19.28 27.67 -28.60
N VAL A 4 18.41 26.92 -29.31
CA VAL A 4 16.97 26.81 -29.01
C VAL A 4 16.46 25.52 -29.66
N LYS A 5 16.24 24.47 -28.84
CA LYS A 5 15.14 23.49 -28.98
C LYS A 5 15.23 22.46 -27.83
N SER A 6 14.84 22.92 -26.64
CA SER A 6 14.25 22.06 -25.62
C SER A 6 13.33 22.93 -24.77
N PHE A 7 12.14 23.18 -25.33
CA PHE A 7 11.01 23.70 -24.60
C PHE A 7 9.85 22.76 -24.91
N ASN A 8 9.55 21.87 -23.96
CA ASN A 8 8.20 21.38 -23.76
C ASN A 8 7.93 21.53 -22.27
N GLY A 9 7.40 22.71 -21.92
CA GLY A 9 6.94 23.03 -20.59
C GLY A 9 5.69 22.23 -20.25
N TYR A 10 5.67 21.70 -19.03
CA TYR A 10 4.44 21.41 -18.32
C TYR A 10 3.70 22.72 -18.10
N GLY A 11 2.50 22.83 -18.67
CA GLY A 11 1.72 24.05 -18.65
C GLY A 11 0.59 24.06 -19.66
N LYS A 12 -0.14 22.94 -19.81
CA LYS A 12 -1.50 22.99 -20.33
C LYS A 12 -2.42 22.46 -19.24
N VAL A 13 -3.13 23.37 -18.60
CA VAL A 13 -4.35 23.05 -17.85
C VAL A 13 -5.20 22.19 -18.78
N SER A 14 -5.41 20.93 -18.43
CA SER A 14 -6.30 20.09 -19.21
C SER A 14 -7.69 20.72 -19.12
N GLU A 15 -8.38 20.83 -20.26
CA GLU A 15 -9.79 21.25 -20.31
C GLU A 15 -10.69 20.37 -19.40
N ILE A 16 -10.17 19.20 -19.01
CA ILE A 16 -10.76 18.23 -18.10
C ILE A 16 -10.62 18.67 -16.64
N ALA A 17 -9.48 19.24 -16.22
CA ALA A 17 -9.31 19.82 -14.88
C ALA A 17 -10.25 21.01 -14.66
N ASP A 18 -10.42 21.85 -15.68
CA ASP A 18 -11.34 23.00 -15.64
C ASP A 18 -12.83 22.56 -15.67
N ARG A 19 -13.15 21.46 -16.38
CA ARG A 19 -14.47 20.81 -16.33
C ARG A 19 -14.74 20.11 -15.00
N HIS A 20 -13.72 19.50 -14.39
CA HIS A 20 -13.81 18.82 -13.09
C HIS A 20 -14.01 19.82 -11.97
N PHE A 21 -13.27 20.94 -11.98
CA PHE A 21 -13.48 22.08 -11.09
C PHE A 21 -14.89 22.66 -11.23
N ARG A 22 -15.36 22.93 -12.46
CA ARG A 22 -16.74 23.43 -12.68
C ARG A 22 -17.82 22.43 -12.26
N ARG A 23 -17.58 21.12 -12.40
CA ARG A 23 -18.48 20.05 -11.90
C ARG A 23 -18.49 19.98 -10.38
N THR A 24 -17.35 20.09 -9.71
CA THR A 24 -17.27 20.08 -8.23
C THR A 24 -17.87 21.35 -7.64
N THR A 25 -17.69 22.52 -8.24
CA THR A 25 -18.36 23.77 -7.81
C THR A 25 -19.88 23.68 -7.99
N ARG A 26 -20.38 23.13 -9.12
CA ARG A 26 -21.83 22.91 -9.34
C ARG A 26 -22.41 21.86 -8.39
N ARG A 27 -21.67 20.79 -8.08
CA ARG A 27 -22.08 19.79 -7.06
C ARG A 27 -22.13 20.40 -5.66
N ARG A 28 -21.18 21.26 -5.29
CA ARG A 28 -21.20 21.98 -3.99
C ARG A 28 -22.40 22.93 -3.87
N LEU A 29 -22.74 23.67 -4.93
CA LEU A 29 -23.94 24.52 -4.95
C LEU A 29 -25.24 23.71 -4.93
N ALA A 30 -25.30 22.58 -5.63
CA ALA A 30 -26.44 21.67 -5.61
C ALA A 30 -26.63 20.99 -4.23
N LEU A 31 -25.53 20.63 -3.56
CA LEU A 31 -25.54 20.07 -2.20
C LEU A 31 -26.02 21.09 -1.17
N LEU A 32 -25.60 22.36 -1.27
CA LEU A 32 -26.08 23.42 -0.38
C LEU A 32 -27.59 23.70 -0.55
N ALA A 33 -28.07 23.69 -1.81
CA ALA A 33 -29.50 23.82 -2.10
C ALA A 33 -30.30 22.60 -1.61
N ALA A 34 -29.79 21.38 -1.80
CA ALA A 34 -30.43 20.16 -1.30
C ALA A 34 -30.45 20.10 0.24
N SER A 35 -29.38 20.54 0.92
CA SER A 35 -29.35 20.59 2.39
C SER A 35 -30.34 21.59 2.96
N ALA A 36 -30.59 22.72 2.28
CA ALA A 36 -31.61 23.68 2.70
C ALA A 36 -33.02 23.11 2.55
N VAL A 37 -33.29 22.36 1.48
CA VAL A 37 -34.59 21.68 1.28
C VAL A 37 -34.80 20.55 2.30
N VAL A 38 -33.76 19.76 2.59
CA VAL A 38 -33.82 18.71 3.62
C VAL A 38 -34.06 19.30 5.01
N LEU A 39 -33.45 20.45 5.32
CA LEU A 39 -33.66 21.12 6.61
C LEU A 39 -35.11 21.64 6.75
N VAL A 40 -35.71 22.14 5.67
CA VAL A 40 -37.13 22.52 5.65
C VAL A 40 -38.04 21.30 5.80
N VAL A 41 -37.72 20.17 5.15
CA VAL A 41 -38.48 18.91 5.29
C VAL A 41 -38.37 18.35 6.71
N ILE A 42 -37.21 18.44 7.36
CA ILE A 42 -37.01 18.01 8.75
C ILE A 42 -37.80 18.91 9.72
N VAL A 43 -37.80 20.23 9.52
CA VAL A 43 -38.58 21.15 10.37
C VAL A 43 -40.09 20.92 10.21
N VAL A 44 -40.57 20.62 9.00
CA VAL A 44 -41.98 20.29 8.74
C VAL A 44 -42.36 18.91 9.28
N SER A 45 -41.47 17.92 9.22
CA SER A 45 -41.73 16.57 9.76
C SER A 45 -41.65 16.50 11.28
N VAL A 46 -40.75 17.24 11.93
CA VAL A 46 -40.72 17.36 13.40
C VAL A 46 -41.96 18.11 13.93
N GLY A 47 -42.51 19.05 13.17
CA GLY A 47 -43.78 19.72 13.50
C GLY A 47 -45.01 18.79 13.43
N VAL A 48 -44.97 17.72 12.64
CA VAL A 48 -46.08 16.76 12.48
C VAL A 48 -45.95 15.56 13.42
N VAL A 49 -44.73 15.12 13.74
CA VAL A 49 -44.48 13.97 14.64
C VAL A 49 -44.76 14.31 16.12
N ALA A 50 -44.74 15.59 16.52
CA ALA A 50 -45.17 16.00 17.86
C ALA A 50 -46.70 15.93 18.09
N ALA A 51 -47.50 15.64 17.04
CA ALA A 51 -48.96 15.66 17.12
C ALA A 51 -49.65 14.29 16.93
N ILE A 52 -48.91 13.19 16.72
CA ILE A 52 -49.53 11.86 16.53
C ILE A 52 -48.91 10.86 17.51
N GLY A 53 -49.78 10.35 18.38
CA GLY A 53 -49.45 9.55 19.55
C GLY A 53 -48.82 8.18 19.29
N HIS A 54 -48.36 7.60 20.40
CA HIS A 54 -47.74 6.29 20.52
C HIS A 54 -48.57 5.19 19.84
N GLY A 55 -47.96 4.53 18.85
CA GLY A 55 -48.41 3.25 18.33
C GLY A 55 -47.26 2.26 18.38
N ASP A 56 -47.40 1.24 19.22
CA ASP A 56 -46.56 0.03 19.21
C ASP A 56 -46.73 -0.68 17.87
N GLY A 57 -45.79 -0.47 16.96
CA GLY A 57 -45.67 -1.19 15.69
C GLY A 57 -44.52 -2.18 15.75
N SER A 58 -44.83 -3.47 15.64
CA SER A 58 -43.83 -4.52 15.39
C SER A 58 -43.04 -4.20 14.10
N PRO A 59 -41.72 -4.49 14.03
CA PRO A 59 -40.94 -4.20 12.82
C PRO A 59 -41.47 -5.01 11.63
N SER A 60 -41.70 -4.33 10.51
CA SER A 60 -42.05 -4.95 9.23
C SER A 60 -40.90 -5.87 8.76
N PRO A 61 -41.17 -6.99 8.07
CA PRO A 61 -40.10 -7.81 7.51
C PRO A 61 -39.28 -6.97 6.51
N THR A 62 -37.97 -6.87 6.75
CA THR A 62 -37.03 -6.12 5.92
C THR A 62 -36.95 -6.79 4.54
N SER A 63 -37.19 -6.04 3.46
CA SER A 63 -37.05 -6.63 2.12
C SER A 63 -35.58 -6.85 1.79
N ILE A 64 -35.26 -7.87 0.98
CA ILE A 64 -33.89 -8.12 0.48
C ILE A 64 -33.29 -6.85 -0.15
N ALA A 65 -34.11 -6.08 -0.89
CA ALA A 65 -33.68 -4.83 -1.49
C ALA A 65 -33.30 -3.77 -0.45
N ASP A 66 -33.97 -3.72 0.70
CA ASP A 66 -33.63 -2.81 1.80
C ASP A 66 -32.35 -3.24 2.50
N SER A 67 -32.10 -4.54 2.65
CA SER A 67 -30.83 -5.08 3.17
C SER A 67 -29.65 -4.71 2.26
N ILE A 68 -29.79 -4.89 0.94
CA ILE A 68 -28.76 -4.50 -0.03
C ILE A 68 -28.53 -2.99 0.00
N LYS A 69 -29.59 -2.16 0.07
CA LYS A 69 -29.44 -0.70 0.18
C LYS A 69 -28.72 -0.29 1.46
N ALA A 70 -29.07 -0.89 2.60
CA ALA A 70 -28.43 -0.61 3.88
C ALA A 70 -26.93 -0.91 3.82
N MET A 71 -26.57 -2.06 3.23
CA MET A 71 -25.18 -2.46 3.04
C MET A 71 -24.45 -1.54 2.05
N CYS A 72 -25.08 -1.17 0.92
CA CYS A 72 -24.46 -0.30 -0.09
C CYS A 72 -24.32 1.16 0.36
N ASN A 73 -25.08 1.61 1.37
CA ASN A 73 -25.05 2.99 1.85
C ASN A 73 -23.71 3.36 2.54
N VAL A 74 -22.92 2.37 2.95
CA VAL A 74 -21.57 2.61 3.52
C VAL A 74 -20.49 2.79 2.43
N THR A 75 -20.83 2.51 1.17
CA THR A 75 -19.89 2.51 0.05
C THR A 75 -19.75 3.89 -0.60
N ARG A 76 -18.66 4.11 -1.34
CA ARG A 76 -18.46 5.34 -2.13
C ARG A 76 -19.36 5.40 -3.36
N TYR A 77 -19.83 4.24 -3.84
CA TYR A 77 -20.61 4.10 -5.06
C TYR A 77 -21.91 3.30 -4.79
N PRO A 78 -22.85 3.85 -4.00
CA PRO A 78 -24.04 3.11 -3.55
C PRO A 78 -24.91 2.59 -4.70
N ASP A 79 -25.09 3.38 -5.76
CA ASP A 79 -25.88 2.97 -6.94
C ASP A 79 -25.22 1.82 -7.70
N SER A 80 -23.89 1.89 -7.85
CA SER A 80 -23.07 0.87 -8.50
C SER A 80 -23.04 -0.43 -7.68
N CYS A 81 -22.93 -0.30 -6.36
CA CYS A 81 -23.04 -1.41 -5.40
C CYS A 81 -24.41 -2.10 -5.52
N PHE A 82 -25.50 -1.34 -5.44
CA PHE A 82 -26.85 -1.89 -5.46
C PHE A 82 -27.16 -2.61 -6.78
N SER A 83 -26.87 -1.96 -7.91
CA SER A 83 -27.17 -2.50 -9.24
C SER A 83 -26.37 -3.77 -9.55
N SER A 84 -25.08 -3.79 -9.19
CA SER A 84 -24.19 -4.92 -9.47
C SER A 84 -24.55 -6.17 -8.65
N ILE A 85 -24.82 -6.02 -7.35
CA ILE A 85 -25.26 -7.12 -6.48
C ILE A 85 -26.63 -7.64 -6.91
N SER A 86 -27.58 -6.74 -7.19
CA SER A 86 -28.95 -7.13 -7.58
C SER A 86 -28.97 -7.94 -8.89
N THR A 87 -28.03 -7.66 -9.80
CA THR A 87 -27.95 -8.35 -11.10
C THR A 87 -27.22 -9.70 -11.00
N ALA A 88 -26.28 -9.85 -10.07
CA ALA A 88 -25.38 -11.01 -9.99
C ALA A 88 -26.08 -12.35 -9.67
N ARG A 89 -27.20 -12.33 -8.93
CA ARG A 89 -27.93 -13.54 -8.52
C ARG A 89 -29.41 -13.57 -8.88
N GLY A 90 -29.95 -12.50 -9.48
CA GLY A 90 -31.36 -12.44 -9.88
C GLY A 90 -32.29 -12.80 -8.72
N ALA A 91 -33.09 -13.86 -8.88
CA ALA A 91 -34.07 -14.30 -7.88
C ALA A 91 -33.50 -15.04 -6.65
N ASN A 92 -32.20 -15.38 -6.62
CA ASN A 92 -31.56 -16.13 -5.53
C ASN A 92 -30.76 -15.24 -4.57
N LEU A 93 -31.21 -14.00 -4.35
CA LEU A 93 -30.61 -13.08 -3.39
C LEU A 93 -31.03 -13.43 -1.96
N THR A 94 -30.18 -13.07 -1.01
CA THR A 94 -30.36 -13.29 0.43
C THR A 94 -30.31 -11.95 1.17
N ASP A 95 -30.92 -11.88 2.34
CA ASP A 95 -30.81 -10.76 3.28
C ASP A 95 -29.60 -10.89 4.23
N ASP A 96 -28.89 -12.02 4.17
CA ASP A 96 -27.67 -12.29 4.95
C ASP A 96 -26.48 -11.40 4.51
N PRO A 97 -25.98 -10.50 5.38
CA PRO A 97 -24.85 -9.61 5.08
C PRO A 97 -23.57 -10.34 4.67
N GLU A 98 -23.30 -11.52 5.22
CA GLU A 98 -22.08 -12.28 4.93
C GLU A 98 -22.08 -12.83 3.50
N GLU A 99 -23.20 -13.41 3.08
CA GLU A 99 -23.38 -13.86 1.69
C GLU A 99 -23.50 -12.69 0.71
N LEU A 100 -24.12 -11.56 1.09
CA LEU A 100 -24.13 -10.35 0.27
C LEU A 100 -22.71 -9.79 0.06
N PHE A 101 -21.86 -9.80 1.09
CA PHE A 101 -20.44 -9.45 0.96
C PHE A 101 -19.71 -10.43 0.02
N ARG A 102 -19.94 -11.75 0.17
CA ARG A 102 -19.38 -12.74 -0.76
C ARG A 102 -19.81 -12.52 -2.22
N ILE A 103 -21.07 -12.12 -2.45
CA ILE A 103 -21.55 -11.74 -3.79
C ILE A 103 -20.81 -10.50 -4.29
N SER A 104 -20.59 -9.49 -3.44
CA SER A 104 -19.83 -8.29 -3.83
C SER A 104 -18.40 -8.62 -4.29
N LEU A 105 -17.72 -9.55 -3.60
CA LEU A 105 -16.40 -10.04 -3.98
C LEU A 105 -16.43 -10.73 -5.35
N ALA A 106 -17.39 -11.61 -5.58
CA ALA A 106 -17.53 -12.31 -6.87
C ALA A 106 -17.79 -11.33 -8.03
N VAL A 107 -18.63 -10.31 -7.80
CA VAL A 107 -18.87 -9.23 -8.76
C VAL A 107 -17.58 -8.46 -9.10
N ALA A 108 -16.73 -8.19 -8.11
CA ALA A 108 -15.45 -7.54 -8.33
C ALA A 108 -14.50 -8.42 -9.15
N VAL A 109 -14.40 -9.72 -8.85
CA VAL A 109 -13.60 -10.69 -9.62
C VAL A 109 -14.03 -10.71 -11.08
N ASP A 110 -15.32 -10.84 -11.34
CA ASP A 110 -15.86 -10.88 -12.70
C ASP A 110 -15.58 -9.59 -13.49
N ALA A 111 -15.63 -8.43 -12.82
CA ALA A 111 -15.36 -7.16 -13.46
C ALA A 111 -13.87 -6.99 -13.80
N ILE A 112 -12.96 -7.37 -12.90
CA ILE A 112 -11.51 -7.35 -13.18
C ILE A 112 -11.18 -8.37 -14.31
N GLY A 113 -11.78 -9.56 -14.26
CA GLY A 113 -11.63 -10.56 -15.32
C GLY A 113 -12.03 -10.03 -16.69
N LYS A 114 -13.14 -9.29 -16.79
CA LYS A 114 -13.56 -8.66 -18.05
C LYS A 114 -12.56 -7.61 -18.54
N VAL A 115 -12.11 -6.70 -17.69
CA VAL A 115 -11.18 -5.63 -18.11
C VAL A 115 -9.78 -6.16 -18.44
N SER A 116 -9.34 -7.26 -17.82
CA SER A 116 -8.06 -7.89 -18.16
C SER A 116 -7.98 -8.32 -19.64
N THR A 117 -9.12 -8.67 -20.26
CA THR A 117 -9.16 -8.98 -21.69
C THR A 117 -9.08 -7.76 -22.61
N VAL A 118 -9.39 -6.56 -22.09
CA VAL A 118 -9.35 -5.30 -22.83
C VAL A 118 -7.90 -4.90 -23.15
N ALA A 119 -6.96 -5.20 -22.26
CA ALA A 119 -5.53 -4.93 -22.46
C ALA A 119 -5.01 -5.55 -23.78
N GLY A 120 -5.43 -6.78 -24.08
CA GLY A 120 -5.07 -7.47 -25.33
C GLY A 120 -5.75 -6.93 -26.60
N SER A 121 -6.73 -6.02 -26.48
CA SER A 121 -7.46 -5.45 -27.62
C SER A 121 -6.83 -4.17 -28.19
N PHE A 122 -5.84 -3.60 -27.50
CA PHE A 122 -5.21 -2.36 -27.94
C PHE A 122 -4.20 -2.63 -29.06
N GLU A 123 -4.29 -1.83 -30.13
CA GLU A 123 -3.24 -1.80 -31.15
C GLU A 123 -1.99 -1.13 -30.57
N ILE A 124 -0.90 -1.88 -30.48
CA ILE A 124 0.39 -1.39 -30.00
C ILE A 124 1.22 -0.97 -31.23
N PRO A 125 1.56 0.32 -31.40
CA PRO A 125 2.48 0.72 -32.45
C PRO A 125 3.81 -0.01 -32.30
N ALA A 126 4.35 -0.58 -33.38
CA ALA A 126 5.53 -1.46 -33.37
C ALA A 126 6.84 -0.88 -32.75
N LYS A 127 6.84 0.39 -32.34
CA LYS A 127 7.97 1.07 -31.70
C LYS A 127 7.67 1.59 -30.29
N ASP A 128 6.43 1.48 -29.79
CA ASP A 128 6.07 1.97 -28.46
C ASP A 128 6.30 0.88 -27.39
N LYS A 129 7.58 0.64 -27.09
CA LYS A 129 8.01 -0.33 -26.08
C LYS A 129 7.51 0.01 -24.67
N ARG A 130 7.27 1.29 -24.39
CA ARG A 130 6.75 1.73 -23.08
C ARG A 130 5.30 1.31 -22.94
N LEU A 131 4.47 1.55 -23.96
CA LEU A 131 3.08 1.10 -23.97
C LEU A 131 2.98 -0.43 -23.86
N GLU A 132 3.82 -1.16 -24.59
CA GLU A 132 3.87 -2.62 -24.53
C GLU A 132 4.22 -3.13 -23.12
N ALA A 133 5.18 -2.48 -22.45
CA ALA A 133 5.55 -2.81 -21.08
C ALA A 133 4.44 -2.44 -20.08
N ALA A 134 3.79 -1.28 -20.24
CA ALA A 134 2.70 -0.84 -19.38
C ALA A 134 1.50 -1.80 -19.45
N LEU A 135 1.16 -2.31 -20.64
CA LEU A 135 0.10 -3.31 -20.80
C LEU A 135 0.46 -4.64 -20.12
N ARG A 136 1.71 -5.10 -20.21
CA ARG A 136 2.18 -6.28 -19.47
C ARG A 136 2.13 -6.09 -17.96
N ASP A 137 2.53 -4.92 -17.47
CA ASP A 137 2.44 -4.58 -16.05
C ASP A 137 0.97 -4.63 -15.60
N CYS A 138 0.05 -4.05 -16.37
CA CYS A 138 -1.39 -4.13 -16.12
C CYS A 138 -1.92 -5.57 -16.06
N ASP A 139 -1.53 -6.44 -17.00
CA ASP A 139 -1.95 -7.85 -16.98
C ASP A 139 -1.50 -8.55 -15.69
N GLN A 140 -0.24 -8.33 -15.27
CA GLN A 140 0.28 -8.87 -14.01
C GLN A 140 -0.46 -8.32 -12.78
N LEU A 141 -0.83 -7.05 -12.80
CA LEU A 141 -1.55 -6.39 -11.71
C LEU A 141 -3.00 -6.88 -11.62
N PHE A 142 -3.70 -7.04 -12.74
CA PHE A 142 -5.04 -7.63 -12.75
C PHE A 142 -5.05 -9.08 -12.27
N ASP A 143 -4.09 -9.88 -12.71
CA ASP A 143 -3.90 -11.26 -12.25
C ASP A 143 -3.61 -11.32 -10.74
N SER A 144 -2.88 -10.35 -10.19
CA SER A 144 -2.64 -10.23 -8.75
C SER A 144 -3.89 -9.78 -7.97
N ALA A 145 -4.67 -8.86 -8.52
CA ALA A 145 -5.91 -8.40 -7.91
C ALA A 145 -6.98 -9.51 -7.86
N ILE A 146 -7.09 -10.29 -8.93
CA ILE A 146 -7.99 -11.46 -9.01
C ILE A 146 -7.59 -12.51 -7.96
N ASP A 147 -6.30 -12.81 -7.82
CA ASP A 147 -5.81 -13.75 -6.79
C ASP A 147 -6.21 -13.29 -5.38
N ARG A 148 -6.03 -12.02 -5.05
CA ARG A 148 -6.37 -11.46 -3.73
C ARG A 148 -7.87 -11.51 -3.43
N LEU A 149 -8.71 -11.26 -4.44
CA LEU A 149 -10.15 -11.41 -4.31
C LEU A 149 -10.57 -12.87 -4.17
N ASN A 150 -9.93 -13.80 -4.87
CA ASN A 150 -10.18 -15.24 -4.74
C ASN A 150 -9.71 -15.81 -3.40
N ASP A 151 -8.58 -15.32 -2.89
CA ASP A 151 -8.11 -15.65 -1.54
C ASP A 151 -9.11 -15.14 -0.49
N SER A 152 -9.67 -13.93 -0.71
CA SER A 152 -10.74 -13.39 0.12
C SER A 152 -12.01 -14.25 0.09
N LEU A 153 -12.46 -14.68 -1.10
CA LEU A 153 -13.59 -15.60 -1.26
C LEU A 153 -13.36 -16.95 -0.59
N SER A 154 -12.12 -17.45 -0.62
CA SER A 154 -11.73 -18.72 -0.01
C SER A 154 -11.70 -18.61 1.53
N LEU A 155 -11.26 -17.48 2.08
CA LEU A 155 -11.29 -17.20 3.52
C LEU A 155 -12.72 -17.07 4.08
N MET A 156 -13.68 -16.70 3.22
CA MET A 156 -15.11 -16.64 3.48
C MET A 156 -15.84 -17.99 3.34
N GLN A 157 -15.13 -19.12 3.19
CA GLN A 157 -15.78 -20.43 3.20
C GLN A 157 -16.13 -20.86 4.64
N PRO A 158 -17.34 -21.40 4.88
CA PRO A 158 -17.75 -21.83 6.22
C PRO A 158 -16.91 -23.02 6.69
N LEU A 159 -16.26 -22.87 7.85
CA LEU A 159 -15.54 -23.94 8.54
C LEU A 159 -16.36 -24.44 9.75
N PRO A 160 -16.46 -25.76 9.98
CA PRO A 160 -17.22 -26.29 11.10
C PRO A 160 -16.71 -25.74 12.45
N GLY A 161 -17.57 -24.99 13.16
CA GLY A 161 -17.28 -24.50 14.51
C GLY A 161 -16.50 -23.18 14.59
N GLU A 162 -16.25 -22.49 13.47
CA GLU A 162 -15.67 -21.14 13.47
C GLU A 162 -16.65 -20.10 12.91
N PRO A 163 -16.73 -18.89 13.52
CA PRO A 163 -17.49 -17.80 12.92
C PRO A 163 -16.88 -17.44 11.55
N LEU A 164 -17.76 -17.07 10.61
CA LEU A 164 -17.32 -16.76 9.24
C LEU A 164 -16.35 -15.58 9.25
N LEU A 165 -16.68 -14.54 10.01
CA LEU A 165 -15.84 -13.37 10.25
C LEU A 165 -15.33 -13.32 11.70
N ASN A 166 -14.04 -13.00 11.83
CA ASN A 166 -13.40 -12.66 13.10
C ASN A 166 -12.34 -11.58 12.85
N ALA A 167 -11.82 -10.95 13.91
CA ALA A 167 -10.88 -9.83 13.78
C ALA A 167 -9.67 -10.14 12.88
N SER A 168 -9.07 -11.34 13.01
CA SER A 168 -7.91 -11.74 12.20
C SER A 168 -8.28 -11.95 10.73
N LYS A 169 -9.41 -12.60 10.45
CA LYS A 169 -9.88 -12.78 9.06
C LYS A 169 -10.14 -11.43 8.43
N ILE A 170 -10.75 -10.51 9.16
CA ILE A 170 -11.09 -9.21 8.61
C ILE A 170 -9.85 -8.36 8.34
N GLU A 171 -8.82 -8.43 9.19
CA GLU A 171 -7.54 -7.77 8.92
C GLU A 171 -6.92 -8.27 7.60
N ASP A 172 -6.91 -9.59 7.38
CA ASP A 172 -6.40 -10.19 6.15
C ASP A 172 -7.26 -9.79 4.93
N LEU A 173 -8.59 -9.88 5.03
CA LEU A 173 -9.53 -9.46 3.98
C LEU A 173 -9.36 -7.97 3.62
N THR A 174 -9.25 -7.09 4.62
CA THR A 174 -9.07 -5.65 4.41
C THR A 174 -7.74 -5.38 3.70
N THR A 175 -6.68 -6.08 4.10
CA THR A 175 -5.36 -5.97 3.49
C THR A 175 -5.37 -6.41 2.03
N TRP A 176 -5.98 -7.55 1.72
CA TRP A 176 -6.05 -8.08 0.35
C TRP A 176 -6.93 -7.23 -0.57
N LEU A 177 -8.06 -6.73 -0.06
CA LEU A 177 -8.93 -5.81 -0.80
C LEU A 177 -8.28 -4.45 -1.05
N SER A 178 -7.60 -3.89 -0.05
CA SER A 178 -6.81 -2.65 -0.23
C SER A 178 -5.78 -2.85 -1.34
N ALA A 179 -5.02 -3.95 -1.26
CA ALA A 179 -4.03 -4.26 -2.28
C ALA A 179 -4.65 -4.49 -3.67
N ALA A 180 -5.85 -5.05 -3.79
CA ALA A 180 -6.57 -5.18 -5.08
C ALA A 180 -7.01 -3.82 -5.66
N VAL A 181 -7.28 -2.81 -4.82
CA VAL A 181 -7.45 -1.41 -5.24
C VAL A 181 -6.10 -0.86 -5.74
N THR A 182 -5.03 -1.00 -4.95
CA THR A 182 -3.67 -0.57 -5.31
C THR A 182 -3.21 -1.14 -6.67
N ASP A 183 -3.47 -2.41 -6.96
CA ASP A 183 -3.07 -3.04 -8.23
C ASP A 183 -3.74 -2.37 -9.44
N GLN A 184 -5.04 -2.06 -9.34
CA GLN A 184 -5.80 -1.40 -10.40
C GLN A 184 -5.30 0.03 -10.63
N GLU A 185 -5.03 0.77 -9.56
CA GLU A 185 -4.46 2.12 -9.65
C GLU A 185 -3.06 2.11 -10.27
N THR A 186 -2.23 1.13 -9.87
CA THR A 186 -0.86 0.99 -10.41
C THR A 186 -0.89 0.67 -11.91
N CYS A 187 -1.88 -0.09 -12.39
CA CYS A 187 -2.05 -0.31 -13.83
C CYS A 187 -2.29 1.01 -14.56
N LEU A 188 -3.17 1.87 -14.05
CA LEU A 188 -3.45 3.18 -14.65
C LEU A 188 -2.22 4.12 -14.61
N ASP A 189 -1.47 4.10 -13.52
CA ASP A 189 -0.23 4.87 -13.38
C ASP A 189 0.87 4.37 -14.33
N GLY A 190 0.88 3.08 -14.67
CA GLY A 190 1.82 2.48 -15.61
C GLY A 190 1.80 3.08 -17.02
N PHE A 191 0.69 3.73 -17.41
CA PHE A 191 0.57 4.41 -18.70
C PHE A 191 1.18 5.82 -18.72
N GLU A 192 1.78 6.30 -17.61
CA GLU A 192 2.48 7.58 -17.60
C GLU A 192 3.56 7.64 -18.69
N GLY A 193 3.55 8.73 -19.46
CA GLY A 193 4.51 8.95 -20.55
C GLY A 193 4.34 8.03 -21.75
N THR A 194 3.25 7.24 -21.85
CA THR A 194 2.87 6.52 -23.07
C THR A 194 2.24 7.46 -24.10
N THR A 195 2.18 7.03 -25.37
CA THR A 195 1.53 7.81 -26.43
C THR A 195 0.09 7.36 -26.69
N GLY A 196 -0.74 8.25 -27.24
CA GLY A 196 -2.13 7.95 -27.61
C GLY A 196 -3.13 8.08 -26.45
N ASN A 197 -4.28 7.40 -26.59
CA ASN A 197 -5.40 7.47 -25.64
C ASN A 197 -5.67 6.15 -24.91
N VAL A 198 -4.68 5.26 -24.85
CA VAL A 198 -4.84 3.94 -24.21
C VAL A 198 -5.14 4.09 -22.73
N ARG A 199 -4.45 5.00 -22.03
CA ARG A 199 -4.74 5.33 -20.63
C ARG A 199 -6.21 5.68 -20.41
N ASP A 200 -6.73 6.65 -21.18
CA ASP A 200 -8.11 7.12 -21.03
C ASP A 200 -9.12 6.00 -21.33
N LYS A 201 -8.85 5.17 -22.34
CA LYS A 201 -9.70 4.01 -22.67
C LYS A 201 -9.66 2.96 -21.57
N MET A 202 -8.49 2.69 -21.00
CA MET A 202 -8.33 1.77 -19.89
C MET A 202 -9.05 2.29 -18.64
N GLU A 203 -8.90 3.56 -18.31
CA GLU A 203 -9.62 4.22 -17.21
C GLU A 203 -11.14 4.06 -17.35
N VAL A 204 -11.69 4.29 -18.55
CA VAL A 204 -13.11 4.08 -18.84
C VAL A 204 -13.51 2.60 -18.70
N ALA A 205 -12.69 1.67 -19.18
CA ALA A 205 -12.97 0.24 -19.10
C ALA A 205 -12.92 -0.29 -17.65
N MET A 206 -12.09 0.31 -16.79
CA MET A 206 -11.88 -0.08 -15.40
C MET A 206 -12.92 0.50 -14.43
N VAL A 207 -13.79 1.43 -14.86
CA VAL A 207 -14.77 2.09 -13.96
C VAL A 207 -15.55 1.09 -13.10
N ASN A 208 -16.04 0.01 -13.70
CA ASN A 208 -16.80 -0.99 -12.95
C ASN A 208 -15.91 -1.79 -12.00
N SER A 209 -14.72 -2.21 -12.45
CA SER A 209 -13.83 -3.03 -11.64
C SER A 209 -13.32 -2.27 -10.41
N THR A 210 -12.95 -1.00 -10.56
CA THR A 210 -12.48 -0.14 -9.47
C THR A 210 -13.61 0.15 -8.48
N GLN A 211 -14.80 0.50 -8.97
CA GLN A 211 -15.96 0.75 -8.11
C GLN A 211 -16.40 -0.50 -7.33
N TYR A 212 -16.47 -1.66 -7.97
CA TYR A 212 -16.91 -2.90 -7.30
C TYR A 212 -15.89 -3.38 -6.25
N THR A 213 -14.59 -3.20 -6.53
CA THR A 213 -13.53 -3.51 -5.55
C THR A 213 -13.62 -2.57 -4.34
N SER A 214 -13.76 -1.25 -4.58
CA SER A 214 -13.96 -0.23 -3.54
C SER A 214 -15.23 -0.50 -2.71
N ASN A 215 -16.33 -0.87 -3.37
CA ASN A 215 -17.57 -1.23 -2.68
C ASN A 215 -17.38 -2.44 -1.77
N SER A 216 -16.72 -3.49 -2.25
CA SER A 216 -16.43 -4.69 -1.45
C SER A 216 -15.61 -4.34 -0.21
N LEU A 217 -14.56 -3.51 -0.37
CA LEU A 217 -13.74 -3.02 0.74
C LEU A 217 -14.56 -2.22 1.75
N ALA A 218 -15.39 -1.29 1.29
CA ALA A 218 -16.24 -0.47 2.17
C ALA A 218 -17.30 -1.31 2.90
N ILE A 219 -17.89 -2.32 2.25
CA ILE A 219 -18.84 -3.24 2.87
C ILE A 219 -18.18 -3.98 4.03
N LEU A 220 -16.97 -4.53 3.82
CA LEU A 220 -16.22 -5.23 4.86
C LEU A 220 -15.94 -4.33 6.09
N VAL A 221 -15.46 -3.11 5.85
CA VAL A 221 -15.20 -2.13 6.91
C VAL A 221 -16.49 -1.67 7.60
N GLY A 222 -17.60 -1.59 6.85
CA GLY A 222 -18.92 -1.31 7.40
C GLY A 222 -19.42 -2.41 8.35
N ILE A 223 -19.26 -3.69 7.97
CA ILE A 223 -19.60 -4.85 8.79
C ILE A 223 -18.81 -4.81 10.10
N LEU A 224 -17.51 -4.53 10.05
CA LEU A 224 -16.68 -4.33 11.25
C LEU A 224 -17.23 -3.24 12.17
N GLY A 225 -17.51 -2.06 11.64
CA GLY A 225 -17.96 -0.93 12.44
C GLY A 225 -19.29 -1.21 13.14
N ILE A 226 -20.13 -2.09 12.58
CA ILE A 226 -21.36 -2.56 13.23
C ILE A 226 -21.03 -3.58 14.33
N MET A 227 -20.14 -4.54 14.08
CA MET A 227 -19.72 -5.53 15.08
C MET A 227 -19.08 -4.86 16.32
N GLU A 228 -18.27 -3.81 16.11
CA GLU A 228 -17.66 -3.03 17.19
C GLU A 228 -18.70 -2.25 18.01
N LYS A 229 -19.74 -1.69 17.37
CA LYS A 229 -20.80 -0.91 18.05
C LYS A 229 -21.80 -1.77 18.82
N LEU A 230 -21.98 -3.03 18.44
CA LEU A 230 -22.93 -3.96 19.07
C LEU A 230 -22.35 -4.70 20.28
N ASP A 231 -21.17 -4.31 20.77
CA ASP A 231 -20.51 -4.87 21.96
C ASP A 231 -20.28 -6.40 21.87
N PHE A 232 -20.22 -6.95 20.64
CA PHE A 232 -19.60 -8.25 20.43
C PHE A 232 -18.12 -8.09 20.79
N PRO A 233 -17.59 -8.85 21.77
CA PRO A 233 -16.27 -8.60 22.30
C PRO A 233 -15.19 -9.05 21.32
N LEU A 234 -14.97 -8.31 20.23
CA LEU A 234 -13.78 -8.41 19.38
C LEU A 234 -12.55 -7.82 20.08
N HIS A 235 -12.78 -6.97 21.09
CA HIS A 235 -11.75 -6.28 21.88
C HIS A 235 -11.55 -6.85 23.30
N ARG A 236 -11.96 -8.09 23.58
CA ARG A 236 -11.40 -8.80 24.74
C ARG A 236 -10.04 -9.43 24.41
N LYS A 237 -9.11 -8.64 23.87
CA LYS A 237 -7.67 -8.95 24.03
C LYS A 237 -7.39 -8.69 25.50
N LEU A 238 -7.54 -9.74 26.30
CA LEU A 238 -7.09 -9.77 27.68
C LEU A 238 -5.67 -9.17 27.71
N LEU A 239 -5.44 -8.20 28.59
CA LEU A 239 -4.12 -7.93 29.13
C LEU A 239 -3.64 -9.21 29.82
N SER A 240 -3.20 -10.20 29.05
CA SER A 240 -2.52 -11.37 29.56
C SER A 240 -1.05 -11.26 29.20
N VAL A 241 -0.30 -10.60 30.07
CA VAL A 241 1.04 -11.10 30.37
C VAL A 241 0.79 -12.36 31.21
N PRO A 242 1.08 -13.55 30.66
CA PRO A 242 2.34 -14.17 31.02
C PRO A 242 3.06 -14.79 29.82
N SER A 243 4.30 -14.36 29.62
CA SER A 243 5.45 -15.18 29.18
C SER A 243 5.15 -16.47 28.40
N ALA A 244 4.55 -16.35 27.22
CA ALA A 244 4.63 -17.36 26.17
C ALA A 244 4.15 -16.76 24.85
N VAL A 245 5.11 -16.34 24.01
CA VAL A 245 4.87 -16.09 22.59
C VAL A 245 4.11 -17.29 22.01
N ARG A 246 2.83 -17.13 21.68
CA ARG A 246 2.01 -18.19 21.09
C ARG A 246 2.31 -18.22 19.60
N TYR A 247 3.37 -18.93 19.24
CA TYR A 247 3.76 -19.14 17.85
C TYR A 247 2.62 -19.79 17.04
N PRO A 248 2.45 -19.45 15.75
CA PRO A 248 1.48 -20.07 14.86
C PRO A 248 1.54 -21.61 14.87
N ALA A 249 0.40 -22.27 14.64
CA ALA A 249 0.29 -23.73 14.71
C ALA A 249 1.20 -24.49 13.73
N TRP A 250 1.64 -23.85 12.64
CA TRP A 250 2.56 -24.41 11.65
C TRP A 250 4.04 -24.38 12.07
N ILE A 251 4.38 -23.74 13.20
CA ILE A 251 5.76 -23.70 13.72
C ILE A 251 5.90 -24.67 14.90
N SER A 252 6.63 -25.76 14.65
CA SER A 252 6.94 -26.79 15.65
C SER A 252 7.79 -26.23 16.81
N ARG A 253 7.74 -26.89 17.97
CA ARG A 253 8.57 -26.50 19.15
C ARG A 253 10.07 -26.58 18.87
N ALA A 254 10.51 -27.46 17.97
CA ALA A 254 11.90 -27.56 17.54
C ALA A 254 12.32 -26.35 16.69
N GLN A 255 11.47 -25.92 15.73
CA GLN A 255 11.69 -24.71 14.95
C GLN A 255 11.76 -23.45 15.84
N ARG A 256 10.95 -23.38 16.91
CA ARG A 256 11.00 -22.26 17.89
C ARG A 256 12.33 -22.14 18.63
N ARG A 257 12.97 -23.26 18.97
CA ARG A 257 14.32 -23.26 19.57
C ARG A 257 15.39 -22.94 18.53
N ALA A 258 15.23 -23.44 17.31
CA ALA A 258 16.13 -23.18 16.19
C ALA A 258 16.03 -21.76 15.59
N LEU A 259 14.99 -20.98 15.92
CA LEU A 259 14.87 -19.55 15.57
C LEU A 259 15.52 -18.63 16.61
N ARG A 260 15.64 -19.10 17.87
CA ARG A 260 16.30 -18.36 18.96
C ARG A 260 17.81 -18.57 18.97
N GLN A 261 18.29 -19.65 18.35
CA GLN A 261 19.71 -19.84 18.06
C GLN A 261 19.96 -19.29 16.67
N ASP A 262 20.52 -18.08 16.62
CA ASP A 262 21.43 -17.59 15.59
C ASP A 262 21.01 -17.95 14.15
N THR A 263 20.35 -17.03 13.45
CA THR A 263 20.03 -17.19 12.01
C THR A 263 21.27 -17.54 11.17
N ALA A 264 22.48 -17.30 11.69
CA ALA A 264 23.76 -17.76 11.15
C ALA A 264 24.00 -19.30 11.21
N ARG A 265 23.11 -20.10 11.82
CA ARG A 265 23.28 -21.56 12.02
C ARG A 265 22.29 -22.44 11.27
N ARG A 266 21.42 -21.89 10.41
CA ARG A 266 20.66 -22.72 9.47
C ARG A 266 21.52 -22.94 8.23
N GLU A 267 21.79 -24.21 7.90
CA GLU A 267 22.38 -24.53 6.60
C GLU A 267 21.48 -23.96 5.50
N PRO A 268 22.01 -23.08 4.63
CA PRO A 268 21.22 -22.52 3.55
C PRO A 268 20.82 -23.61 2.56
N ASN A 269 19.62 -23.51 1.98
CA ASN A 269 19.19 -24.43 0.93
C ASN A 269 20.04 -24.28 -0.33
N VAL A 270 20.46 -23.05 -0.63
CA VAL A 270 21.31 -22.70 -1.77
C VAL A 270 22.29 -21.60 -1.36
N THR A 271 23.56 -21.74 -1.71
CA THR A 271 24.55 -20.67 -1.62
C THR A 271 24.88 -20.13 -3.01
N VAL A 272 24.86 -18.81 -3.13
CA VAL A 272 25.23 -18.05 -4.33
C VAL A 272 26.63 -17.49 -4.14
N ALA A 273 27.53 -17.73 -5.10
CA ALA A 273 28.87 -17.15 -5.08
C ALA A 273 29.40 -16.93 -6.50
N MET A 274 29.73 -15.69 -6.84
CA MET A 274 30.24 -15.35 -8.19
C MET A 274 31.59 -16.01 -8.50
N ASP A 275 32.40 -16.27 -7.47
CA ASP A 275 33.72 -16.93 -7.58
C ASP A 275 33.61 -18.45 -7.81
N GLY A 276 32.40 -19.02 -7.79
CA GLY A 276 32.16 -20.46 -7.94
C GLY A 276 32.31 -21.27 -6.65
N SER A 277 32.48 -20.64 -5.50
CA SER A 277 32.56 -21.29 -4.18
C SER A 277 31.19 -21.61 -3.55
N GLY A 278 30.10 -21.45 -4.31
CA GLY A 278 28.72 -21.75 -3.92
C GLY A 278 28.08 -22.72 -4.93
N GLN A 279 26.83 -23.12 -4.68
CA GLN A 279 26.11 -24.02 -5.59
C GLN A 279 25.74 -23.37 -6.93
N VAL A 280 25.46 -22.06 -6.93
CA VAL A 280 25.11 -21.29 -8.14
C VAL A 280 25.85 -19.95 -8.17
N LYS A 281 25.89 -19.29 -9.34
CA LYS A 281 26.66 -18.04 -9.52
C LYS A 281 25.80 -16.80 -9.46
N THR A 282 24.51 -16.92 -9.76
CA THR A 282 23.56 -15.79 -9.80
C THR A 282 22.44 -15.96 -8.79
N ILE A 283 21.85 -14.85 -8.37
CA ILE A 283 20.71 -14.86 -7.45
C ILE A 283 19.48 -15.42 -8.15
N LYS A 284 19.27 -15.05 -9.43
CA LYS A 284 18.19 -15.60 -10.26
C LYS A 284 18.18 -17.14 -10.31
N GLU A 285 19.34 -17.77 -10.54
CA GLU A 285 19.46 -19.24 -10.51
C GLU A 285 19.02 -19.82 -9.15
N ALA A 286 19.35 -19.16 -8.04
CA ALA A 286 18.93 -19.61 -6.72
C ALA A 286 17.43 -19.46 -6.48
N ILE A 287 16.81 -18.38 -6.97
CA ILE A 287 15.35 -18.18 -6.91
C ILE A 287 14.62 -19.24 -7.74
N ASP A 288 15.16 -19.62 -8.90
CA ASP A 288 14.57 -20.63 -9.77
C ASP A 288 14.49 -22.00 -9.07
N LEU A 289 15.48 -22.33 -8.22
CA LEU A 289 15.51 -23.55 -7.40
C LEU A 289 14.47 -23.58 -6.26
N ALA A 290 13.95 -22.43 -5.84
CA ALA A 290 12.96 -22.37 -4.75
C ALA A 290 11.63 -23.02 -5.18
N PRO A 291 11.05 -23.95 -4.39
CA PRO A 291 9.77 -24.56 -4.71
C PRO A 291 8.62 -23.54 -4.76
N LYS A 292 7.62 -23.80 -5.60
CA LYS A 292 6.39 -22.98 -5.65
C LYS A 292 5.53 -23.23 -4.41
N LYS A 293 4.93 -22.16 -3.89
CA LYS A 293 4.04 -22.07 -2.73
C LYS A 293 4.55 -22.89 -1.54
N ASN A 294 5.85 -22.79 -1.28
CA ASN A 294 6.51 -23.58 -0.24
C ASN A 294 5.96 -23.20 1.14
N ALA A 295 5.54 -24.18 1.94
CA ALA A 295 5.02 -23.96 3.29
C ALA A 295 6.13 -23.67 4.32
N HIS A 296 7.38 -24.02 3.99
CA HIS A 296 8.54 -23.83 4.85
C HIS A 296 9.50 -22.79 4.25
N PRO A 297 10.31 -22.12 5.08
CA PRO A 297 11.32 -21.20 4.58
C PRO A 297 12.30 -21.86 3.60
N PHE A 298 12.58 -21.20 2.48
CA PHE A 298 13.66 -21.56 1.56
C PHE A 298 14.75 -20.49 1.64
N THR A 299 15.87 -20.81 2.31
CA THR A 299 16.95 -19.88 2.59
C THR A 299 18.03 -19.93 1.50
N ILE A 300 18.27 -18.77 0.89
CA ILE A 300 19.31 -18.52 -0.09
C ILE A 300 20.36 -17.63 0.57
N TYR A 301 21.56 -18.16 0.74
CA TYR A 301 22.70 -17.40 1.23
C TYR A 301 23.48 -16.85 0.04
N ILE A 302 23.79 -15.56 0.06
CA ILE A 302 24.44 -14.84 -1.03
C ILE A 302 25.73 -14.28 -0.47
N LYS A 303 26.87 -14.77 -0.97
CA LYS A 303 28.17 -14.28 -0.53
C LYS A 303 28.41 -12.84 -0.96
N GLU A 304 29.38 -12.19 -0.32
CA GLU A 304 29.77 -10.82 -0.67
C GLU A 304 30.09 -10.64 -2.15
N GLY A 305 29.69 -9.49 -2.69
CA GLY A 305 29.88 -9.13 -4.07
C GLY A 305 28.78 -8.23 -4.62
N VAL A 306 29.02 -7.69 -5.82
CA VAL A 306 28.05 -6.87 -6.56
C VAL A 306 27.46 -7.69 -7.70
N TYR A 307 26.20 -8.10 -7.53
CA TYR A 307 25.43 -8.92 -8.44
C TYR A 307 24.64 -8.03 -9.41
N LYS A 308 25.13 -7.93 -10.65
CA LYS A 308 24.52 -7.09 -11.69
C LYS A 308 23.39 -7.83 -12.40
N GLU A 309 22.22 -7.87 -11.76
CA GLU A 309 21.04 -8.58 -12.24
C GLU A 309 19.74 -7.87 -11.84
N ASN A 310 18.69 -8.06 -12.63
CA ASN A 310 17.31 -7.74 -12.24
C ASN A 310 16.65 -9.04 -11.76
N VAL A 311 16.29 -9.10 -10.48
CA VAL A 311 15.77 -10.31 -9.81
C VAL A 311 14.28 -10.17 -9.54
N VAL A 312 13.53 -11.24 -9.82
CA VAL A 312 12.10 -11.31 -9.51
C VAL A 312 11.81 -12.57 -8.70
N VAL A 313 11.37 -12.37 -7.45
CA VAL A 313 10.75 -13.40 -6.62
C VAL A 313 9.25 -13.32 -6.86
N ASP A 314 8.76 -14.09 -7.83
CA ASP A 314 7.38 -14.01 -8.29
C ASP A 314 6.37 -14.47 -7.21
N LYS A 315 5.09 -14.14 -7.40
CA LYS A 315 4.02 -14.42 -6.42
C LYS A 315 3.85 -15.90 -6.06
N SER A 316 4.38 -16.82 -6.87
CA SER A 316 4.38 -18.26 -6.57
C SER A 316 5.51 -18.69 -5.63
N LYS A 317 6.51 -17.86 -5.33
CA LYS A 317 7.69 -18.23 -4.54
C LYS A 317 7.54 -17.78 -3.08
N TRP A 318 6.78 -18.55 -2.30
CA TRP A 318 6.47 -18.21 -0.91
C TRP A 318 7.61 -18.56 0.06
N ASN A 319 7.70 -17.78 1.15
CA ASN A 319 8.63 -17.99 2.26
C ASN A 319 10.11 -18.06 1.83
N VAL A 320 10.50 -17.32 0.79
CA VAL A 320 11.91 -17.19 0.38
C VAL A 320 12.62 -16.24 1.34
N ILE A 321 13.76 -16.67 1.86
CA ILE A 321 14.67 -15.86 2.67
C ILE A 321 15.96 -15.66 1.89
N VAL A 322 16.34 -14.41 1.63
CA VAL A 322 17.66 -14.06 1.08
C VAL A 322 18.53 -13.46 2.19
N LEU A 323 19.73 -13.99 2.36
CA LEU A 323 20.68 -13.59 3.40
C LEU A 323 22.02 -13.24 2.75
N GLY A 324 22.53 -12.03 2.97
CA GLY A 324 23.85 -11.61 2.51
C GLY A 324 24.93 -11.62 3.61
N ASP A 325 26.16 -11.32 3.23
CA ASP A 325 27.30 -11.12 4.15
C ASP A 325 27.35 -9.74 4.84
N GLY A 326 26.35 -8.89 4.59
CA GLY A 326 26.23 -7.54 5.12
C GLY A 326 25.66 -6.57 4.09
N MET A 327 24.87 -5.60 4.56
CA MET A 327 24.10 -4.69 3.69
C MET A 327 24.95 -3.91 2.67
N TYR A 328 26.22 -3.64 3.00
CA TYR A 328 27.16 -2.95 2.10
C TYR A 328 28.16 -3.88 1.39
N LYS A 329 28.07 -5.19 1.61
CA LYS A 329 28.97 -6.19 1.05
C LYS A 329 28.31 -7.01 -0.05
N THR A 330 27.06 -7.37 0.15
CA THR A 330 26.27 -8.17 -0.79
C THR A 330 25.24 -7.27 -1.44
N ILE A 331 25.45 -6.86 -2.69
CA ILE A 331 24.63 -5.84 -3.35
C ILE A 331 24.05 -6.40 -4.65
N VAL A 332 22.72 -6.29 -4.82
CA VAL A 332 22.06 -6.48 -6.11
C VAL A 332 21.96 -5.12 -6.81
N ASP A 333 22.41 -5.05 -8.06
CA ASP A 333 22.68 -3.78 -8.75
C ASP A 333 22.07 -3.75 -10.16
N GLY A 334 21.14 -2.82 -10.39
CA GLY A 334 20.41 -2.67 -11.65
C GLY A 334 20.34 -1.21 -12.11
N LYS A 335 19.84 -0.97 -13.32
CA LYS A 335 19.82 0.38 -13.94
C LYS A 335 18.59 0.68 -14.81
N LEU A 336 17.56 -0.16 -14.73
CA LEU A 336 16.32 0.11 -15.46
C LEU A 336 15.70 1.41 -14.93
N ASN A 337 15.13 2.21 -15.82
CA ASN A 337 14.65 3.54 -15.50
C ASN A 337 13.56 4.02 -16.46
N PHE A 338 12.83 5.03 -16.02
CA PHE A 338 11.71 5.60 -16.75
C PHE A 338 12.12 6.25 -18.07
N ILE A 339 13.19 7.06 -18.08
CA ILE A 339 13.64 7.79 -19.26
C ILE A 339 13.95 6.87 -20.44
N GLU A 340 14.52 5.69 -20.18
CA GLU A 340 14.86 4.70 -21.22
C GLU A 340 13.68 3.82 -21.67
N GLY A 341 12.47 4.13 -21.20
CA GLY A 341 11.22 3.55 -21.71
C GLY A 341 10.62 2.45 -20.84
N THR A 342 11.18 2.17 -19.65
CA THR A 342 10.62 1.18 -18.71
C THR A 342 9.61 1.85 -17.77
N PRO A 343 8.34 1.40 -17.69
CA PRO A 343 7.40 1.92 -16.70
C PRO A 343 7.93 1.74 -15.27
N THR A 344 7.61 2.67 -14.37
CA THR A 344 8.16 2.70 -12.99
C THR A 344 8.06 1.36 -12.27
N PHE A 345 6.92 0.67 -12.36
CA PHE A 345 6.68 -0.64 -11.75
C PHE A 345 7.72 -1.71 -12.15
N SER A 346 8.13 -1.67 -13.42
CA SER A 346 9.09 -2.58 -14.05
C SER A 346 10.56 -2.11 -13.95
N THR A 347 10.83 -0.94 -13.37
CA THR A 347 12.23 -0.47 -13.19
C THR A 347 12.97 -1.15 -12.03
N ALA A 348 12.26 -1.92 -11.20
CA ALA A 348 12.81 -2.51 -9.99
C ALA A 348 14.03 -3.40 -10.28
N THR A 349 15.14 -3.14 -9.57
CA THR A 349 16.31 -4.03 -9.57
C THR A 349 15.97 -5.35 -8.89
N PHE A 350 15.27 -5.30 -7.76
CA PHE A 350 14.79 -6.50 -7.07
C PHE A 350 13.28 -6.39 -6.82
N THR A 351 12.54 -7.43 -7.19
CA THR A 351 11.10 -7.55 -6.92
C THR A 351 10.83 -8.68 -5.95
N ALA A 352 10.11 -8.39 -4.85
CA ALA A 352 9.59 -9.37 -3.92
C ALA A 352 8.06 -9.41 -4.00
N ALA A 353 7.48 -10.47 -4.58
CA ALA A 353 6.03 -10.64 -4.72
C ALA A 353 5.46 -11.90 -4.05
N GLY A 354 6.29 -12.91 -3.75
CA GLY A 354 5.86 -14.10 -3.03
C GLY A 354 5.64 -13.84 -1.53
N ASN A 355 4.56 -14.35 -0.95
CA ASN A 355 4.18 -14.12 0.45
C ASN A 355 5.27 -14.55 1.44
N GLY A 356 5.45 -13.78 2.52
CA GLY A 356 6.41 -14.09 3.59
C GLY A 356 7.87 -13.97 3.14
N PHE A 357 8.16 -13.11 2.16
CA PHE A 357 9.52 -12.86 1.71
C PHE A 357 10.34 -12.18 2.81
N MET A 358 11.60 -12.58 2.97
CA MET A 358 12.52 -11.96 3.91
C MET A 358 13.87 -11.68 3.27
N ALA A 359 14.40 -10.47 3.48
CA ALA A 359 15.77 -10.13 3.14
C ALA A 359 16.55 -9.70 4.38
N MET A 360 17.78 -10.17 4.49
CA MET A 360 18.68 -9.86 5.60
C MET A 360 20.09 -9.56 5.10
N ASP A 361 20.74 -8.56 5.70
CA ASP A 361 22.18 -8.31 5.55
C ASP A 361 22.61 -8.14 4.08
N MET A 362 21.82 -7.43 3.28
CA MET A 362 22.12 -7.18 1.86
C MET A 362 21.62 -5.83 1.35
N GLY A 363 22.22 -5.36 0.26
CA GLY A 363 21.90 -4.10 -0.38
C GLY A 363 21.16 -4.28 -1.71
N PHE A 364 20.23 -3.37 -1.99
CA PHE A 364 19.51 -3.25 -3.25
C PHE A 364 19.80 -1.88 -3.83
N ARG A 365 20.33 -1.82 -5.05
CA ARG A 365 20.76 -0.58 -5.67
C ARG A 365 20.21 -0.44 -7.09
N ASN A 366 19.69 0.74 -7.40
CA ASN A 366 19.48 1.17 -8.78
C ASN A 366 20.43 2.32 -9.12
N PHE A 367 21.42 2.06 -9.97
CA PHE A 367 22.49 3.00 -10.33
C PHE A 367 22.18 3.87 -11.55
N ALA A 368 20.92 3.94 -12.00
CA ALA A 368 20.55 4.71 -13.19
C ALA A 368 20.98 6.19 -13.14
N GLY A 369 20.92 6.82 -11.95
CA GLY A 369 21.25 8.23 -11.74
C GLY A 369 20.01 9.15 -11.71
N PRO A 370 20.13 10.37 -11.15
CA PRO A 370 18.99 11.27 -10.96
C PRO A 370 18.44 11.86 -12.27
N GLU A 371 19.23 11.90 -13.34
CA GLU A 371 18.80 12.35 -14.67
C GLU A 371 17.89 11.35 -15.38
N LYS A 372 17.80 10.12 -14.85
CA LYS A 372 16.98 9.03 -15.42
C LYS A 372 15.57 8.96 -14.83
N HIS A 373 15.24 9.89 -13.93
CA HIS A 373 13.98 9.93 -13.19
C HIS A 373 13.70 8.63 -12.42
N GLN A 374 12.47 8.11 -12.49
CA GLN A 374 12.04 6.96 -11.68
C GLN A 374 12.89 5.73 -11.97
N ALA A 375 13.55 5.20 -10.94
CA ALA A 375 14.44 4.04 -11.04
C ALA A 375 14.47 3.28 -9.72
N VAL A 376 13.66 2.22 -9.63
CA VAL A 376 13.42 1.49 -8.38
C VAL A 376 14.56 0.53 -8.04
N ALA A 377 15.07 0.60 -6.81
CA ALA A 377 16.06 -0.35 -6.28
C ALA A 377 15.37 -1.63 -5.79
N LEU A 378 14.31 -1.48 -4.99
CA LEU A 378 13.49 -2.61 -4.56
C LEU A 378 12.00 -2.28 -4.64
N ARG A 379 11.22 -3.22 -5.17
CA ARG A 379 9.76 -3.22 -5.08
C ARG A 379 9.28 -4.42 -4.27
N SER A 380 8.45 -4.17 -3.26
CA SER A 380 7.77 -5.23 -2.51
C SER A 380 6.27 -5.16 -2.72
N SER A 381 5.70 -6.26 -3.22
CA SER A 381 4.28 -6.57 -3.30
C SER A 381 4.01 -7.89 -2.55
N SER A 382 4.82 -8.18 -1.52
CA SER A 382 4.78 -9.41 -0.72
C SER A 382 4.12 -9.14 0.63
N ASP A 383 3.05 -9.87 0.94
CA ASP A 383 2.40 -9.77 2.24
C ASP A 383 3.29 -10.37 3.33
N ARG A 384 3.32 -9.69 4.48
CA ARG A 384 4.13 -10.05 5.65
C ARG A 384 5.62 -10.16 5.29
N SER A 385 6.11 -9.24 4.46
CA SER A 385 7.53 -9.18 4.09
C SER A 385 8.38 -8.46 5.13
N ILE A 386 9.61 -8.94 5.34
CA ILE A 386 10.57 -8.37 6.29
C ILE A 386 11.88 -8.02 5.60
N PHE A 387 12.38 -6.82 5.87
CA PHE A 387 13.71 -6.38 5.48
C PHE A 387 14.45 -5.99 6.75
N PHE A 388 15.52 -6.70 7.07
CA PHE A 388 16.27 -6.51 8.31
C PHE A 388 17.75 -6.32 8.04
N ARG A 389 18.30 -5.17 8.44
CA ARG A 389 19.68 -4.79 8.09
C ARG A 389 19.91 -4.83 6.59
N CYS A 390 19.06 -4.12 5.85
CA CYS A 390 19.19 -3.95 4.40
C CYS A 390 19.50 -2.51 4.03
N SER A 391 20.18 -2.29 2.90
CA SER A 391 20.36 -0.94 2.34
C SER A 391 19.62 -0.80 1.02
N PHE A 392 18.93 0.33 0.81
CA PHE A 392 18.23 0.67 -0.41
C PHE A 392 18.83 1.95 -0.97
N ASP A 393 19.53 1.86 -2.10
CA ASP A 393 20.29 2.97 -2.68
C ASP A 393 19.81 3.30 -4.09
N GLY A 394 19.37 4.55 -4.28
CA GLY A 394 18.86 5.05 -5.55
C GLY A 394 18.77 6.56 -5.55
N HIS A 395 18.02 7.09 -6.51
CA HIS A 395 17.71 8.52 -6.60
C HIS A 395 16.20 8.74 -6.50
N GLN A 396 15.52 8.89 -7.63
CA GLN A 396 14.07 9.07 -7.64
C GLN A 396 13.38 7.69 -7.58
N ASN A 397 12.39 7.54 -6.68
CA ASN A 397 11.63 6.31 -6.48
C ASN A 397 12.48 5.08 -6.04
N THR A 398 13.41 5.24 -5.09
CA THR A 398 14.32 4.16 -4.62
C THR A 398 13.57 2.91 -4.10
N LEU A 399 12.68 3.07 -3.13
CA LEU A 399 11.98 1.98 -2.46
C LEU A 399 10.48 2.06 -2.74
N TYR A 400 9.98 1.08 -3.49
CA TYR A 400 8.57 0.94 -3.82
C TYR A 400 7.91 -0.05 -2.86
N ALA A 401 7.42 0.46 -1.73
CA ALA A 401 6.55 -0.27 -0.81
C ALA A 401 5.15 -0.35 -1.44
N HIS A 402 5.02 -1.20 -2.47
CA HIS A 402 3.90 -1.18 -3.41
C HIS A 402 2.56 -1.47 -2.74
N SER A 403 2.40 -2.64 -2.13
CA SER A 403 1.13 -3.07 -1.51
C SER A 403 1.35 -4.07 -0.37
N LEU A 404 0.28 -4.41 0.36
CA LEU A 404 0.24 -5.40 1.44
C LEU A 404 1.06 -5.00 2.69
N ARG A 405 1.22 -5.90 3.67
CA ARG A 405 1.91 -5.59 4.94
C ARG A 405 3.41 -5.80 4.83
N GLN A 406 4.19 -4.81 5.29
CA GLN A 406 5.64 -4.83 5.18
C GLN A 406 6.30 -4.26 6.44
N PHE A 407 7.46 -4.82 6.81
CA PHE A 407 8.24 -4.35 7.95
C PHE A 407 9.73 -4.17 7.59
N TYR A 408 10.26 -2.99 7.87
CA TYR A 408 11.66 -2.63 7.61
C TYR A 408 12.31 -2.27 8.94
N ARG A 409 13.41 -2.94 9.28
CA ARG A 409 14.09 -2.80 10.57
C ARG A 409 15.59 -2.64 10.39
N GLU A 410 16.17 -1.62 11.03
CA GLU A 410 17.63 -1.36 10.96
C GLU A 410 18.14 -1.22 9.51
N CYS A 411 17.31 -0.63 8.64
CA CYS A 411 17.64 -0.44 7.23
C CYS A 411 18.16 0.97 6.96
N ASP A 412 18.99 1.11 5.93
CA ASP A 412 19.40 2.40 5.38
C ASP A 412 18.65 2.64 4.06
N VAL A 413 17.95 3.77 3.92
CA VAL A 413 17.21 4.12 2.69
C VAL A 413 17.70 5.47 2.19
N ALA A 414 18.26 5.52 0.99
CA ALA A 414 18.80 6.74 0.38
C ALA A 414 18.12 7.10 -0.96
N GLY A 415 17.86 8.39 -1.16
CA GLY A 415 17.26 8.87 -2.41
C GLY A 415 16.95 10.37 -2.43
N THR A 416 16.31 10.81 -3.52
CA THR A 416 16.01 12.21 -3.83
C THR A 416 14.50 12.45 -3.85
N VAL A 417 13.84 12.27 -4.99
CA VAL A 417 12.41 12.51 -5.18
C VAL A 417 11.62 11.24 -4.88
N ASP A 418 10.67 11.32 -3.96
CA ASP A 418 9.69 10.28 -3.62
C ASP A 418 10.35 8.92 -3.33
N PHE A 419 11.46 8.93 -2.61
CA PHE A 419 12.32 7.76 -2.55
C PHE A 419 11.79 6.62 -1.67
N ILE A 420 10.74 6.87 -0.87
CA ILE A 420 9.88 5.86 -0.24
C ILE A 420 8.45 6.11 -0.72
N PHE A 421 7.90 5.23 -1.53
CA PHE A 421 6.58 5.45 -2.14
C PHE A 421 5.79 4.16 -2.33
N GLY A 422 4.51 4.33 -2.61
CA GLY A 422 3.55 3.24 -2.81
C GLY A 422 2.40 3.29 -1.83
N ASP A 423 1.70 2.17 -1.71
CA ASP A 423 0.44 2.06 -0.98
C ASP A 423 0.39 0.76 -0.14
N ALA A 424 1.53 0.32 0.36
CA ALA A 424 1.59 -0.71 1.39
C ALA A 424 1.05 -0.22 2.74
N ALA A 425 0.71 -1.16 3.62
CA ALA A 425 0.68 -0.94 5.06
C ALA A 425 2.10 -1.24 5.59
N VAL A 426 2.90 -0.19 5.80
CA VAL A 426 4.33 -0.36 6.06
C VAL A 426 4.81 0.37 7.31
N VAL A 427 5.63 -0.32 8.11
CA VAL A 427 6.35 0.27 9.25
C VAL A 427 7.86 0.18 9.02
N PHE A 428 8.52 1.34 9.12
CA PHE A 428 9.98 1.46 9.24
C PHE A 428 10.33 1.68 10.70
N GLN A 429 11.24 0.87 11.24
CA GLN A 429 11.67 0.95 12.63
C GLN A 429 13.20 0.95 12.77
N ASP A 430 13.74 1.88 13.55
CA ASP A 430 15.19 2.12 13.74
C ASP A 430 15.97 2.13 12.43
N CYS A 431 15.36 2.69 11.38
CA CYS A 431 15.99 2.85 10.08
C CYS A 431 16.70 4.20 10.00
N LYS A 432 17.71 4.29 9.11
CA LYS A 432 18.29 5.56 8.68
C LYS A 432 17.67 5.96 7.37
N ILE A 433 16.91 7.04 7.39
CA ILE A 433 16.25 7.61 6.22
C ILE A 433 17.09 8.78 5.76
N ARG A 434 17.69 8.66 4.57
CA ARG A 434 18.85 9.46 4.17
C ARG A 434 18.60 10.22 2.86
N PRO A 435 17.97 11.41 2.92
CA PRO A 435 17.83 12.26 1.76
C PRO A 435 19.22 12.62 1.19
N ARG A 436 19.36 12.59 -0.13
CA ARG A 436 20.59 12.96 -0.84
C ARG A 436 20.38 14.17 -1.74
N GLN A 437 21.46 14.76 -2.24
CA GLN A 437 21.39 15.94 -3.09
C GLN A 437 20.64 15.65 -4.40
N ALA A 438 19.50 16.30 -4.61
CA ALA A 438 18.77 16.26 -5.88
C ALA A 438 19.41 17.15 -6.95
N LEU A 439 18.99 16.98 -8.21
CA LEU A 439 19.42 17.88 -9.29
C LEU A 439 18.90 19.30 -9.05
N PRO A 440 19.55 20.33 -9.65
CA PRO A 440 19.01 21.69 -9.63
C PRO A 440 17.53 21.71 -10.04
N HIS A 441 16.71 22.45 -9.29
CA HIS A 441 15.25 22.57 -9.48
C HIS A 441 14.40 21.34 -9.13
N GLN A 442 15.00 20.22 -8.74
CA GLN A 442 14.27 19.14 -8.09
C GLN A 442 14.16 19.38 -6.58
N GLN A 443 13.11 18.84 -5.98
CA GLN A 443 12.90 18.89 -4.54
C GLN A 443 12.99 17.47 -3.97
N THR A 444 13.76 17.31 -2.91
CA THR A 444 13.93 16.02 -2.25
C THR A 444 12.73 15.75 -1.35
N THR A 445 12.00 14.68 -1.61
CA THR A 445 10.79 14.26 -0.86
C THR A 445 11.01 12.84 -0.36
N ILE A 446 10.89 12.65 0.96
CA ILE A 446 11.12 11.35 1.59
C ILE A 446 9.99 10.39 1.22
N THR A 447 8.74 10.78 1.46
CA THR A 447 7.59 9.92 1.16
C THR A 447 6.70 10.45 0.03
N ALA A 448 6.12 9.52 -0.71
CA ALA A 448 4.97 9.76 -1.60
C ALA A 448 3.96 8.61 -1.47
N GLN A 449 3.07 8.71 -0.47
CA GLN A 449 2.12 7.64 -0.18
C GLN A 449 0.88 7.73 -1.09
N GLY A 450 0.46 6.60 -1.63
CA GLY A 450 -0.48 6.48 -2.75
C GLY A 450 -1.88 5.97 -2.43
N LYS A 451 -2.40 6.14 -1.20
CA LYS A 451 -3.76 5.67 -0.84
C LYS A 451 -4.85 6.42 -1.61
N THR A 452 -5.77 5.68 -2.23
CA THR A 452 -6.83 6.22 -3.13
C THR A 452 -8.25 6.03 -2.62
N ASP A 453 -8.44 5.12 -1.66
CA ASP A 453 -9.72 4.83 -1.03
C ASP A 453 -9.62 4.96 0.49
N PRO A 454 -10.54 5.69 1.14
CA PRO A 454 -10.50 5.92 2.58
C PRO A 454 -10.55 4.62 3.40
N ASN A 455 -11.15 3.56 2.85
CA ASN A 455 -11.33 2.28 3.52
C ASN A 455 -10.10 1.37 3.44
N GLU A 456 -9.05 1.75 2.70
CA GLU A 456 -7.80 0.99 2.69
C GLU A 456 -7.13 1.04 4.06
N ASN A 457 -6.50 -0.05 4.49
CA ASN A 457 -5.71 -0.08 5.73
C ASN A 457 -4.22 0.25 5.50
N THR A 458 -3.93 1.02 4.45
CA THR A 458 -2.59 1.33 3.96
C THR A 458 -2.06 2.66 4.49
N GLY A 459 -0.74 2.86 4.37
CA GLY A 459 -0.05 4.05 4.88
C GLY A 459 1.41 3.78 5.20
N ILE A 460 2.20 4.86 5.32
CA ILE A 460 3.62 4.78 5.71
C ILE A 460 3.77 5.23 7.17
N SER A 461 4.33 4.37 8.01
CA SER A 461 4.70 4.67 9.40
C SER A 461 6.21 4.63 9.55
N ILE A 462 6.81 5.74 9.96
CA ILE A 462 8.25 5.86 10.24
C ILE A 462 8.39 6.07 11.75
N GLN A 463 8.84 5.03 12.45
CA GLN A 463 8.91 4.98 13.91
C GLN A 463 10.36 4.81 14.38
N ALA A 464 10.80 5.61 15.36
CA ALA A 464 12.13 5.45 15.97
C ALA A 464 13.29 5.50 14.96
N CYS A 465 13.10 6.17 13.83
CA CYS A 465 14.10 6.29 12.78
C CYS A 465 14.95 7.56 12.96
N THR A 466 16.07 7.62 12.24
CA THR A 466 16.89 8.83 12.11
C THR A 466 16.75 9.37 10.69
N ILE A 467 16.37 10.64 10.54
CA ILE A 467 16.33 11.36 9.27
C ILE A 467 17.54 12.30 9.22
N GLU A 468 18.54 11.96 8.42
CA GLU A 468 19.80 12.70 8.30
C GLU A 468 20.30 12.73 6.85
N SER A 469 21.15 13.69 6.47
CA SER A 469 21.63 13.77 5.09
C SER A 469 22.51 12.57 4.74
N TYR A 470 22.34 12.00 3.54
CA TYR A 470 23.23 10.96 3.01
C TYR A 470 24.61 11.54 2.65
N ASP A 471 24.61 12.68 1.99
CA ASP A 471 25.76 13.43 1.50
C ASP A 471 25.63 14.92 1.84
N ASN A 472 26.45 15.78 1.23
CA ASN A 472 26.33 17.22 1.41
C ASN A 472 25.09 17.75 0.67
N VAL A 473 23.96 17.78 1.37
CA VAL A 473 22.68 18.27 0.87
C VAL A 473 22.58 19.78 1.09
N THR A 474 22.59 20.55 -0.01
CA THR A 474 22.49 22.01 0.01
C THR A 474 21.05 22.52 -0.13
N VAL A 475 20.11 21.65 -0.50
CA VAL A 475 18.68 21.97 -0.68
C VAL A 475 17.86 21.19 0.33
N SER A 476 16.93 21.86 1.02
CA SER A 476 16.08 21.21 2.01
C SER A 476 15.28 20.03 1.43
N ALA A 477 15.17 18.98 2.23
CA ALA A 477 14.27 17.85 1.99
C ALA A 477 12.90 18.10 2.68
N TYR A 478 11.89 17.36 2.24
CA TYR A 478 10.55 17.35 2.82
C TYR A 478 10.21 15.94 3.28
N LEU A 479 9.47 15.83 4.38
CA LEU A 479 8.96 14.57 4.94
C LEU A 479 8.13 13.79 3.92
N GLY A 480 7.43 14.49 3.03
CA GLY A 480 6.76 13.87 1.89
C GLY A 480 5.79 14.77 1.17
N ARG A 481 5.08 14.18 0.21
CA ARG A 481 4.01 14.80 -0.58
C ARG A 481 2.90 13.81 -0.96
N PRO A 482 1.64 14.25 -1.07
CA PRO A 482 0.50 13.33 -1.20
C PRO A 482 0.26 12.89 -2.63
N TRP A 483 0.80 11.73 -3.00
CA TRP A 483 0.64 11.20 -4.37
C TRP A 483 -0.83 11.00 -4.76
N LYS A 484 -1.69 10.62 -3.81
CA LYS A 484 -3.11 10.35 -4.02
C LYS A 484 -3.99 10.95 -2.90
N ASP A 485 -5.31 10.96 -3.13
CA ASP A 485 -6.29 11.74 -2.36
C ASP A 485 -6.38 11.40 -0.87
N TYR A 486 -6.02 10.18 -0.46
CA TYR A 486 -6.10 9.72 0.93
C TYR A 486 -4.71 9.45 1.53
N SER A 487 -3.68 10.07 0.94
CA SER A 487 -2.28 9.86 1.31
C SER A 487 -2.08 9.88 2.83
N THR A 488 -1.54 8.79 3.38
CA THR A 488 -1.37 8.62 4.83
C THR A 488 0.09 8.40 5.18
N THR A 489 0.68 9.29 5.98
CA THR A 489 2.08 9.17 6.43
C THR A 489 2.24 9.70 7.84
N ILE A 490 2.83 8.89 8.72
CA ILE A 490 3.01 9.20 10.13
C ILE A 490 4.50 9.10 10.46
N ILE A 491 5.07 10.18 11.00
CA ILE A 491 6.46 10.22 11.48
C ILE A 491 6.43 10.32 12.99
N MET A 492 6.92 9.30 13.69
CA MET A 492 6.80 9.24 15.14
C MET A 492 8.06 8.76 15.84
N GLN A 493 8.32 9.30 17.03
CA GLN A 493 9.45 8.95 17.89
C GLN A 493 10.81 8.99 17.18
N SER A 494 10.91 9.77 16.09
CA SER A 494 12.07 9.78 15.19
C SER A 494 12.93 11.02 15.43
N GLU A 495 14.23 10.88 15.23
CA GLU A 495 15.16 12.00 15.23
C GLU A 495 15.20 12.65 13.84
N ILE A 496 14.83 13.92 13.75
CA ILE A 496 14.76 14.67 12.51
C ILE A 496 15.90 15.70 12.47
N GLY A 497 16.84 15.52 11.55
CA GLY A 497 17.96 16.42 11.33
C GLY A 497 17.59 17.73 10.62
N THR A 498 18.54 18.66 10.54
CA THR A 498 18.37 19.99 9.90
C THR A 498 18.10 19.96 8.41
N VAL A 499 18.26 18.79 7.77
CA VAL A 499 18.00 18.61 6.33
C VAL A 499 16.53 18.84 5.97
N VAL A 500 15.61 18.64 6.91
CA VAL A 500 14.18 18.80 6.69
C VAL A 500 13.78 20.28 6.76
N SER A 501 13.08 20.74 5.72
CA SER A 501 12.51 22.09 5.65
C SER A 501 11.60 22.36 6.86
N PRO A 502 11.60 23.58 7.44
CA PRO A 502 10.64 23.96 8.47
C PRO A 502 9.18 23.73 8.08
N THR A 503 8.83 23.85 6.79
CA THR A 503 7.47 23.56 6.28
C THR A 503 7.09 22.09 6.42
N GLY A 504 8.08 21.19 6.49
CA GLY A 504 7.94 19.74 6.67
C GLY A 504 7.43 19.02 5.43
N TRP A 505 6.31 19.45 4.86
CA TRP A 505 5.62 18.76 3.79
C TRP A 505 5.55 19.63 2.53
N LEU A 506 5.40 18.99 1.37
CA LEU A 506 5.33 19.64 0.06
C LEU A 506 4.04 19.24 -0.69
N PRO A 507 3.30 20.16 -1.33
CA PRO A 507 2.18 19.75 -2.16
C PRO A 507 2.68 19.05 -3.43
N MET A 508 1.86 18.19 -4.04
CA MET A 508 2.21 17.54 -5.31
C MET A 508 2.45 18.56 -6.42
N GLU A 509 1.58 19.57 -6.49
CA GLU A 509 1.71 20.69 -7.41
C GLU A 509 2.04 21.95 -6.60
N ILE A 510 3.12 22.64 -6.97
CA ILE A 510 3.55 23.85 -6.28
C ILE A 510 2.44 24.91 -6.39
N GLY A 511 2.05 25.50 -5.26
CA GLY A 511 1.02 26.55 -5.19
C GLY A 511 -0.40 26.02 -5.03
N THR A 512 -0.59 24.70 -4.88
CA THR A 512 -1.90 24.11 -4.55
C THR A 512 -1.94 23.61 -3.11
N GLU A 513 -3.14 23.59 -2.53
CA GLU A 513 -3.38 22.86 -1.29
C GLU A 513 -3.71 21.41 -1.61
N PRO A 514 -3.18 20.44 -0.85
CA PRO A 514 -3.53 19.04 -1.05
C PRO A 514 -4.98 18.76 -0.61
N PRO A 515 -5.55 17.62 -1.01
CA PRO A 515 -6.87 17.19 -0.56
C PRO A 515 -6.98 17.19 0.97
N SER A 516 -8.09 17.68 1.51
CA SER A 516 -8.33 17.68 2.97
C SER A 516 -8.45 16.28 3.57
N THR A 517 -8.50 15.26 2.72
CA THR A 517 -8.65 13.83 3.04
C THR A 517 -7.32 13.12 3.31
N ILE A 518 -6.17 13.76 3.07
CA ILE A 518 -4.87 13.20 3.47
C ILE A 518 -4.78 13.10 5.00
N ARG A 519 -3.89 12.24 5.48
CA ARG A 519 -3.61 12.08 6.91
C ARG A 519 -2.12 12.06 7.18
N TYR A 520 -1.56 13.25 7.38
CA TYR A 520 -0.16 13.45 7.75
C TYR A 520 -0.04 13.82 9.21
N ALA A 521 0.88 13.20 9.93
CA ALA A 521 1.07 13.52 11.34
C ALA A 521 2.49 13.32 11.85
N GLU A 522 2.81 14.05 12.90
CA GLU A 522 4.06 13.96 13.65
C GLU A 522 3.76 13.67 15.14
N TYR A 523 4.53 12.78 15.76
CA TYR A 523 4.36 12.42 17.18
C TYR A 523 5.69 12.23 17.90
N GLN A 524 5.96 13.05 18.92
CA GLN A 524 7.15 12.91 19.79
C GLN A 524 8.48 12.79 19.03
N ASN A 525 8.62 13.50 17.91
CA ASN A 525 9.89 13.56 17.18
C ASN A 525 10.89 14.47 17.89
N THR A 526 12.16 14.14 17.80
CA THR A 526 13.28 14.88 18.41
C THR A 526 14.24 15.40 17.33
N GLY A 527 15.28 16.13 17.73
CA GLY A 527 16.28 16.67 16.80
C GLY A 527 15.95 18.06 16.24
N PRO A 528 16.92 18.71 15.59
CA PRO A 528 16.80 20.12 15.21
C PRO A 528 15.76 20.40 14.11
N GLY A 529 15.38 19.40 13.31
CA GLY A 529 14.34 19.50 12.28
C GLY A 529 12.92 19.14 12.74
N SER A 530 12.72 18.77 14.01
CA SER A 530 11.41 18.27 14.49
C SER A 530 10.42 19.34 14.92
N THR A 531 10.82 20.62 14.94
CA THR A 531 9.92 21.70 15.36
C THR A 531 8.73 21.84 14.41
N VAL A 532 7.51 21.69 14.94
CA VAL A 532 6.28 21.75 14.14
C VAL A 532 5.73 23.18 13.93
N ALA A 533 6.29 24.19 14.58
CA ALA A 533 5.78 25.56 14.54
C ALA A 533 5.70 26.15 13.11
N GLY A 534 6.71 25.86 12.29
CA GLY A 534 6.83 26.32 10.90
C GLY A 534 6.17 25.42 9.85
N ARG A 535 5.51 24.34 10.28
CA ARG A 535 4.88 23.37 9.37
C ARG A 535 3.69 23.98 8.64
N VAL A 536 3.39 23.42 7.47
CA VAL A 536 2.18 23.70 6.69
C VAL A 536 0.92 23.62 7.55
N LYS A 537 -0.14 24.33 7.16
CA LYS A 537 -1.43 24.39 7.88
C LYS A 537 -2.57 23.67 7.13
N TRP A 538 -2.23 22.61 6.42
CA TRP A 538 -3.22 21.87 5.62
C TRP A 538 -4.26 21.18 6.51
N PRO A 539 -5.53 21.10 6.08
CA PRO A 539 -6.58 20.43 6.85
C PRO A 539 -6.28 18.96 7.20
N GLY A 540 -5.58 18.24 6.32
CA GLY A 540 -5.20 16.84 6.51
C GLY A 540 -3.87 16.63 7.25
N TYR A 541 -3.24 17.69 7.78
CA TYR A 541 -2.02 17.60 8.58
C TYR A 541 -2.31 17.87 10.06
N ASN A 542 -1.88 16.95 10.93
CA ASN A 542 -1.97 17.07 12.37
C ASN A 542 -0.57 17.09 13.02
N PRO A 543 -0.09 18.24 13.53
CA PRO A 543 1.26 18.40 14.09
C PRO A 543 1.44 17.79 15.49
N GLY A 544 0.38 17.26 16.10
CA GLY A 544 0.41 16.82 17.50
C GLY A 544 -0.71 15.84 17.79
N ILE A 545 -0.73 14.72 17.07
CA ILE A 545 -1.61 13.60 17.40
C ILE A 545 -1.33 13.11 18.82
N ASN A 546 -2.33 12.55 19.50
CA ASN A 546 -2.14 11.99 20.84
C ASN A 546 -1.60 10.54 20.78
N THR A 547 -1.30 9.96 21.94
CA THR A 547 -0.79 8.58 22.04
C THR A 547 -1.76 7.54 21.47
N GLU A 548 -3.07 7.73 21.63
CA GLU A 548 -4.09 6.81 21.10
C GLU A 548 -4.10 6.81 19.57
N GLU A 549 -4.06 7.99 18.96
CA GLU A 549 -3.97 8.14 17.51
C GLU A 549 -2.66 7.60 16.95
N ALA A 550 -1.53 7.88 17.61
CA ALA A 550 -0.22 7.38 17.21
C ALA A 550 -0.13 5.84 17.34
N SER A 551 -0.76 5.25 18.36
CA SER A 551 -0.73 3.79 18.60
C SER A 551 -1.31 2.99 17.43
N LYS A 552 -2.23 3.58 16.66
CA LYS A 552 -2.83 2.96 15.46
C LYS A 552 -1.80 2.64 14.36
N TYR A 553 -0.66 3.31 14.38
CA TYR A 553 0.41 3.20 13.38
C TYR A 553 1.63 2.41 13.87
N THR A 554 1.51 1.73 15.01
CA THR A 554 2.56 0.85 15.56
C THR A 554 2.57 -0.52 14.90
N VAL A 555 3.64 -1.29 15.10
CA VAL A 555 3.79 -2.63 14.51
C VAL A 555 2.64 -3.57 14.89
N GLU A 556 2.19 -3.59 16.16
CA GLU A 556 1.09 -4.45 16.62
C GLU A 556 -0.24 -4.09 15.95
N THR A 557 -0.59 -2.81 15.90
CA THR A 557 -1.93 -2.38 15.46
C THR A 557 -2.04 -2.18 13.95
N PHE A 558 -1.00 -1.62 13.32
CA PHE A 558 -1.09 -1.19 11.93
C PHE A 558 -0.90 -2.34 10.93
N ILE A 559 0.03 -3.25 11.25
CA ILE A 559 0.42 -4.35 10.36
C ILE A 559 0.25 -5.73 11.02
N GLY A 560 -0.40 -5.80 12.18
CA GLY A 560 -0.60 -7.06 12.92
C GLY A 560 0.71 -7.75 13.29
N GLY A 561 1.83 -7.02 13.41
CA GLY A 561 3.18 -7.57 13.45
C GLY A 561 3.43 -8.59 14.56
N GLY A 562 2.70 -8.50 15.68
CA GLY A 562 2.77 -9.44 16.79
C GLY A 562 2.45 -10.89 16.43
N VAL A 563 1.72 -11.17 15.35
CA VAL A 563 1.36 -12.55 14.97
C VAL A 563 2.36 -13.21 14.02
N TRP A 564 3.14 -12.43 13.27
CA TRP A 564 3.98 -12.96 12.18
C TRP A 564 5.47 -12.62 12.28
N ILE A 565 5.86 -11.48 12.88
CA ILE A 565 7.27 -11.10 13.03
C ILE A 565 8.02 -11.96 14.07
N PRO A 566 7.46 -12.32 15.26
CA PRO A 566 8.21 -13.09 16.27
C PRO A 566 8.70 -14.46 15.79
N ALA A 567 8.02 -15.04 14.78
CA ALA A 567 8.41 -16.29 14.15
C ALA A 567 9.71 -16.20 13.34
N THR A 568 10.18 -14.99 13.04
CA THR A 568 11.39 -14.76 12.22
C THR A 568 12.65 -14.56 13.05
N GLY A 569 12.49 -14.28 14.35
CA GLY A 569 13.60 -13.94 15.25
C GLY A 569 14.00 -12.46 15.24
N VAL A 570 13.50 -11.67 14.30
CA VAL A 570 13.71 -10.21 14.27
C VAL A 570 13.06 -9.57 15.48
N GLN A 571 13.84 -8.77 16.22
CA GLN A 571 13.35 -7.98 17.33
C GLN A 571 12.67 -6.72 16.81
N PHE A 572 11.59 -6.32 17.47
CA PHE A 572 10.85 -5.11 17.11
C PHE A 572 10.14 -4.55 18.34
N GLN A 573 9.94 -3.25 18.36
CA GLN A 573 9.07 -2.59 19.31
C GLN A 573 7.61 -2.71 18.83
N SER A 574 6.77 -3.34 19.65
CA SER A 574 5.39 -3.66 19.26
C SER A 574 4.44 -2.46 19.32
N SER A 575 4.59 -1.62 20.35
CA SER A 575 3.71 -0.50 20.68
C SER A 575 4.50 0.72 21.18
N LEU A 576 3.83 1.87 21.42
CA LEU A 576 4.49 3.06 21.96
C LEU A 576 4.87 2.82 23.44
N GLY A 577 6.17 2.94 23.79
CA GLY A 577 6.63 2.94 25.19
C GLY A 577 7.14 1.60 25.77
N GLN A 578 7.57 0.67 24.92
CA GLN A 578 8.29 -0.56 25.34
C GLN A 578 9.77 -0.50 24.99
#